data_AF-A0A8T2N7W8-F1
#
_entry.id   AF-A0A8T2N7W8-F1
#
_cell.length_a   1.000
_cell.length_b   1.000
_cell.length_c   1.000
_cell.angle_alpha   90.00
_cell.angle_beta   90.00
_cell.angle_gamma   90.00
#
_symmetry.space_group_name_H-M   'P 1'
#
loop_
_entity.id
_entity.type
_entity.pdbx_description
1 polymer ?
#
loop_
_entity_poly.entity_id
_entity_poly.type
_entity_poly.pdbx_seq_one_letter_code
_entity_poly.pdbx_strand_id
1 'polypeptide(L)'
;MEHKFFTEKLRLENEAEQRITQLAERAHNEAIVQLDDASRSVFKENIRLNEALSYHMKEVEELRRVTVTLAEENHSLALHKETCELMMRDSVSQLKEQREKVSELKGKVVVLEQALARMAGEFERETREVQQQVLVSTESGRIEMEKMQKVLAMREREMNRVKRLARGIVEQRTEMEKFFQEALLEVKQEIHASRRQYKQAALQMYQQQMSMARIGQQDYPRIRTFNKSHHSTNCIYTEQEDAEKWADLNHTKVDISELTWEQKEKVLRLLFAKMNGIKT
;
A
#
# COMPACT_ATOMS: atom_id res chain seq x y z
N MET A 1 -66.63 -39.60 -110.52
CA MET A 1 -65.60 -39.86 -111.55
C MET A 1 -64.16 -39.67 -111.08
N GLU A 2 -63.84 -39.24 -109.85
CA GLU A 2 -62.42 -39.17 -109.44
C GLU A 2 -62.07 -40.13 -108.31
N HIS A 3 -62.85 -40.18 -107.22
CA HIS A 3 -62.50 -41.02 -106.06
C HIS A 3 -62.63 -42.55 -106.30
N LYS A 4 -63.61 -42.99 -107.09
CA LYS A 4 -63.76 -44.41 -107.50
C LYS A 4 -62.69 -44.83 -108.51
N PHE A 5 -62.37 -43.98 -109.49
CA PHE A 5 -61.27 -44.24 -110.42
C PHE A 5 -59.90 -44.20 -109.74
N PHE A 6 -59.70 -43.34 -108.75
CA PHE A 6 -58.45 -43.26 -107.99
C PHE A 6 -58.27 -44.46 -107.06
N THR A 7 -59.33 -44.92 -106.40
CA THR A 7 -59.28 -46.15 -105.58
C THR A 7 -59.09 -47.39 -106.44
N GLU A 8 -59.70 -47.46 -107.62
CA GLU A 8 -59.55 -48.58 -108.55
C GLU A 8 -58.20 -48.55 -109.28
N LYS A 9 -57.66 -47.35 -109.60
CA LYS A 9 -56.31 -47.16 -110.12
C LYS A 9 -55.25 -47.50 -109.08
N LEU A 10 -55.41 -47.07 -107.81
CA LEU A 10 -54.51 -47.45 -106.72
C LEU A 10 -54.60 -48.95 -106.40
N ARG A 11 -55.78 -49.56 -106.57
CA ARG A 11 -55.94 -51.02 -106.45
C ARG A 11 -55.27 -51.76 -107.61
N LEU A 12 -55.36 -51.23 -108.84
CA LEU A 12 -54.71 -51.78 -110.02
C LEU A 12 -53.20 -51.53 -110.02
N GLU A 13 -52.72 -50.41 -109.48
CA GLU A 13 -51.30 -50.13 -109.25
C GLU A 13 -50.75 -51.02 -108.14
N ASN A 14 -51.45 -51.19 -107.01
CA ASN A 14 -51.07 -52.16 -105.98
C ASN A 14 -51.16 -53.60 -106.48
N GLU A 15 -52.16 -53.98 -107.28
CA GLU A 15 -52.24 -55.30 -107.92
C GLU A 15 -51.13 -55.46 -108.95
N ALA A 16 -50.75 -54.41 -109.68
CA ALA A 16 -49.64 -54.44 -110.64
C ALA A 16 -48.30 -54.52 -109.92
N GLU A 17 -48.10 -53.79 -108.83
CA GLU A 17 -46.88 -53.80 -108.01
C GLU A 17 -46.74 -55.13 -107.25
N GLN A 18 -47.86 -55.69 -106.77
CA GLN A 18 -47.92 -57.07 -106.28
C GLN A 18 -47.67 -58.10 -107.38
N ARG A 19 -48.22 -57.91 -108.59
CA ARG A 19 -47.96 -58.82 -109.72
C ARG A 19 -46.51 -58.71 -110.19
N ILE A 20 -45.89 -57.53 -110.15
CA ILE A 20 -44.49 -57.30 -110.51
C ILE A 20 -43.57 -57.91 -109.44
N THR A 21 -43.85 -57.74 -108.15
CA THR A 21 -43.10 -58.42 -107.08
C THR A 21 -43.27 -59.93 -107.14
N GLN A 22 -44.49 -60.43 -107.37
CA GLN A 22 -44.71 -61.86 -107.61
C GLN A 22 -44.02 -62.37 -108.88
N LEU A 23 -43.97 -61.57 -109.95
CA LEU A 23 -43.23 -61.94 -111.17
C LEU A 23 -41.73 -61.94 -110.92
N ALA A 24 -41.22 -60.98 -110.14
CA ALA A 24 -39.82 -60.92 -109.76
C ALA A 24 -39.45 -62.11 -108.85
N GLU A 25 -40.30 -62.48 -107.89
CA GLU A 25 -40.13 -63.68 -107.07
C GLU A 25 -40.21 -64.96 -107.90
N ARG A 26 -41.14 -65.05 -108.86
CA ARG A 26 -41.25 -66.21 -109.76
C ARG A 26 -40.06 -66.33 -110.71
N ALA A 27 -39.64 -65.23 -111.33
CA ALA A 27 -38.47 -65.20 -112.20
C ALA A 27 -37.18 -65.50 -111.40
N HIS A 28 -37.08 -65.01 -110.16
CA HIS A 28 -35.97 -65.32 -109.26
C HIS A 28 -35.95 -66.80 -108.87
N ASN A 29 -37.11 -67.36 -108.51
CA ASN A 29 -37.26 -68.78 -108.18
C ASN A 29 -37.01 -69.68 -109.41
N GLU A 30 -37.49 -69.32 -110.59
CA GLU A 30 -37.22 -70.05 -111.84
C GLU A 30 -35.74 -69.97 -112.24
N ALA A 31 -35.08 -68.82 -112.06
CA ALA A 31 -33.63 -68.68 -112.29
C ALA A 31 -32.83 -69.57 -111.30
N ILE A 32 -33.25 -69.66 -110.04
CA ILE A 32 -32.67 -70.58 -109.05
C ILE A 32 -32.90 -72.05 -109.44
N VAL A 33 -34.04 -72.39 -110.06
CA VAL A 33 -34.37 -73.75 -110.52
C VAL A 33 -33.66 -74.13 -111.84
N GLN A 34 -33.29 -73.16 -112.68
CA GLN A 34 -32.50 -73.42 -113.91
C GLN A 34 -30.98 -73.48 -113.69
N LEU A 35 -30.51 -73.00 -112.54
CA LEU A 35 -29.12 -73.19 -112.12
C LEU A 35 -28.82 -74.68 -111.88
N ASP A 36 -27.59 -75.11 -112.13
CA ASP A 36 -27.16 -76.47 -111.76
C ASP A 36 -27.19 -76.67 -110.23
N ASP A 37 -27.25 -77.92 -109.76
CA ASP A 37 -27.34 -78.21 -108.31
C ASP A 37 -26.17 -77.62 -107.51
N ALA A 38 -25.01 -77.47 -108.15
CA ALA A 38 -23.85 -76.78 -107.58
C ALA A 38 -24.14 -75.29 -107.30
N SER A 39 -24.68 -74.55 -108.27
CA SER A 39 -24.97 -73.12 -108.12
C SER A 39 -26.12 -72.84 -107.13
N ARG A 40 -27.14 -73.72 -107.06
CA ARG A 40 -28.17 -73.64 -106.00
C ARG A 40 -27.61 -73.83 -104.61
N SER A 41 -26.71 -74.80 -104.43
CA SER A 41 -26.03 -75.04 -103.17
C SER A 41 -25.19 -73.82 -102.78
N VAL A 42 -24.48 -73.22 -103.75
CA VAL A 42 -23.70 -72.00 -103.56
C VAL A 42 -24.57 -70.80 -103.17
N PHE A 43 -25.76 -70.63 -103.76
CA PHE A 43 -26.65 -69.52 -103.42
C PHE A 43 -27.24 -69.65 -102.00
N LYS A 44 -27.69 -70.84 -101.61
CA LYS A 44 -28.17 -71.10 -100.23
C LYS A 44 -27.06 -70.88 -99.21
N GLU A 45 -25.85 -71.29 -99.54
CA GLU A 45 -24.68 -71.06 -98.70
C GLU A 45 -24.33 -69.56 -98.64
N ASN A 46 -24.44 -68.82 -99.74
CA ASN A 46 -24.23 -67.38 -99.77
C ASN A 46 -25.22 -66.62 -98.87
N ILE A 47 -26.51 -67.00 -98.88
CA ILE A 47 -27.52 -66.42 -97.98
C ILE A 47 -27.15 -66.68 -96.51
N ARG A 48 -26.84 -67.94 -96.15
CA ARG A 48 -26.41 -68.29 -94.78
C ARG A 48 -25.16 -67.52 -94.36
N LEU A 49 -24.19 -67.41 -95.25
CA LEU A 49 -22.96 -66.65 -95.02
C LEU A 49 -23.24 -65.16 -94.85
N ASN A 50 -24.18 -64.59 -95.60
CA ASN A 50 -24.53 -63.18 -95.51
C ASN A 50 -25.32 -62.86 -94.23
N GLU A 51 -26.22 -63.76 -93.81
CA GLU A 51 -26.90 -63.66 -92.51
C GLU A 51 -25.88 -63.74 -91.37
N ALA A 52 -24.97 -64.73 -91.40
CA ALA A 52 -23.88 -64.85 -90.43
C ALA A 52 -22.98 -63.61 -90.41
N LEU A 53 -22.64 -63.06 -91.58
CA LEU A 53 -21.87 -61.83 -91.71
C LEU A 53 -22.62 -60.65 -91.08
N SER A 54 -23.93 -60.52 -91.30
CA SER A 54 -24.76 -59.46 -90.70
C SER A 54 -24.82 -59.57 -89.17
N TYR A 55 -24.97 -60.79 -88.64
CA TYR A 55 -24.91 -61.03 -87.19
C TYR A 55 -23.55 -60.64 -86.62
N HIS A 56 -22.46 -61.09 -87.22
CA HIS A 56 -21.11 -60.73 -86.77
C HIS A 56 -20.82 -59.24 -86.92
N MET A 57 -21.33 -58.55 -87.95
CA MET A 57 -21.20 -57.09 -88.06
C MET A 57 -21.89 -56.38 -86.90
N LYS A 58 -23.11 -56.77 -86.53
CA LYS A 58 -23.82 -56.20 -85.38
C LYS A 58 -23.11 -56.50 -84.07
N GLU A 59 -22.60 -57.73 -83.90
CA GLU A 59 -21.83 -58.12 -82.73
C GLU A 59 -20.54 -57.30 -82.60
N VAL A 60 -19.84 -57.05 -83.71
CA VAL A 60 -18.65 -56.19 -83.75
C VAL A 60 -19.00 -54.72 -83.43
N GLU A 61 -20.11 -54.20 -83.94
CA GLU A 61 -20.61 -52.85 -83.63
C GLU A 61 -20.89 -52.70 -82.13
N GLU A 62 -21.54 -53.71 -81.53
CA GLU A 62 -21.91 -53.70 -80.12
C GLU A 62 -20.70 -53.86 -79.21
N LEU A 63 -19.77 -54.75 -79.58
CA LEU A 63 -18.48 -54.88 -78.91
C LEU A 63 -17.69 -53.58 -78.99
N ARG A 64 -17.67 -52.89 -80.14
CA ARG A 64 -17.05 -51.57 -80.28
C ARG A 64 -17.70 -50.56 -79.35
N ARG A 65 -19.03 -50.51 -79.31
CA ARG A 65 -19.76 -49.58 -78.44
C ARG A 65 -19.43 -49.80 -76.97
N VAL A 66 -19.44 -51.05 -76.52
CA VAL A 66 -19.08 -51.44 -75.15
C VAL A 66 -17.60 -51.11 -74.85
N THR A 67 -16.71 -51.33 -75.81
CA THR A 67 -15.29 -51.01 -75.64
C THR A 67 -15.07 -49.50 -75.47
N VAL A 68 -15.77 -48.67 -76.24
CA VAL A 68 -15.70 -47.21 -76.10
C VAL A 68 -16.27 -46.76 -74.75
N THR A 69 -17.44 -47.25 -74.33
CA THR A 69 -18.02 -46.86 -73.04
C THR A 69 -17.12 -47.30 -71.87
N LEU A 70 -16.55 -48.50 -71.92
CA LEU A 70 -15.62 -48.96 -70.89
C LEU A 70 -14.32 -48.14 -70.88
N ALA A 71 -13.85 -47.67 -72.04
CA ALA A 71 -12.68 -46.79 -72.11
C ALA A 71 -12.96 -45.42 -71.47
N GLU A 72 -14.13 -44.84 -71.72
CA GLU A 72 -14.57 -43.58 -71.09
C GLU A 72 -14.76 -43.72 -69.58
N GLU A 73 -15.42 -44.80 -69.13
CA GLU A 73 -15.59 -45.10 -67.71
C GLU A 73 -14.24 -45.30 -67.02
N ASN A 74 -13.33 -46.10 -67.59
CA ASN A 74 -11.99 -46.28 -67.06
C ASN A 74 -11.20 -44.97 -66.97
N HIS A 75 -11.34 -44.09 -67.97
CA HIS A 75 -10.72 -42.77 -67.94
C HIS A 75 -11.29 -41.91 -66.79
N SER A 76 -12.61 -41.88 -66.62
CA SER A 76 -13.25 -41.15 -65.52
C SER A 76 -12.87 -41.68 -64.14
N LEU A 77 -12.79 -43.01 -63.99
CA LEU A 77 -12.37 -43.67 -62.75
C LEU A 77 -10.90 -43.37 -62.44
N ALA A 78 -10.03 -43.32 -63.45
CA ALA A 78 -8.63 -42.96 -63.29
C ALA A 78 -8.48 -41.52 -62.75
N LEU A 79 -9.21 -40.56 -63.34
CA LEU A 79 -9.20 -39.16 -62.87
C LEU A 79 -9.76 -39.03 -61.46
N HIS A 80 -10.86 -39.74 -61.16
CA HIS A 80 -11.45 -39.72 -59.82
C HIS A 80 -10.49 -40.30 -58.78
N LYS A 81 -9.85 -41.43 -59.10
CA LYS A 81 -8.82 -42.05 -58.25
C LYS A 81 -7.67 -41.08 -57.97
N GLU A 82 -7.12 -40.44 -59.00
CA GLU A 82 -6.02 -39.47 -58.84
C GLU A 82 -6.43 -38.28 -57.96
N THR A 83 -7.64 -37.75 -58.17
CA THR A 83 -8.19 -36.64 -57.38
C THR A 83 -8.38 -37.05 -55.92
N CYS A 84 -8.93 -38.24 -55.67
CA CYS A 84 -9.08 -38.80 -54.33
C CYS A 84 -7.72 -39.02 -53.65
N GLU A 85 -6.72 -39.54 -54.36
CA GLU A 85 -5.37 -39.73 -53.83
C GLU A 85 -4.70 -38.40 -53.46
N LEU A 86 -4.88 -37.34 -54.25
CA LEU A 86 -4.42 -35.99 -53.91
C LEU A 86 -5.12 -35.45 -52.66
N MET A 87 -6.45 -35.49 -52.60
CA MET A 87 -7.20 -35.02 -51.42
C MET A 87 -6.85 -35.80 -50.15
N MET A 88 -6.64 -37.11 -50.26
CA MET A 88 -6.20 -37.94 -49.14
C MET A 88 -4.80 -37.53 -48.65
N ARG A 89 -3.85 -37.29 -49.57
CA ARG A 89 -2.51 -36.82 -49.21
C ARG A 89 -2.56 -35.46 -48.50
N ASP A 90 -3.35 -34.52 -49.01
CA ASP A 90 -3.51 -33.20 -48.39
C ASP A 90 -4.15 -33.30 -47.00
N SER A 91 -5.21 -34.10 -46.87
CA SER A 91 -5.89 -34.33 -45.58
C SER A 91 -4.94 -34.96 -44.55
N VAL A 92 -4.11 -35.93 -44.98
CA VAL A 92 -3.10 -36.55 -44.12
C VAL A 92 -2.03 -35.54 -43.70
N SER A 93 -1.60 -34.65 -44.60
CA SER A 93 -0.64 -33.59 -44.28
C SER A 93 -1.20 -32.61 -43.25
N GLN A 94 -2.42 -32.13 -43.44
CA GLN A 94 -3.11 -31.22 -42.51
C GLN A 94 -3.30 -31.85 -41.13
N LEU A 95 -3.69 -33.13 -41.06
CA LEU A 95 -3.83 -33.86 -39.80
C LEU A 95 -2.51 -33.98 -39.04
N LYS A 96 -1.39 -34.16 -39.75
CA LYS A 96 -0.05 -34.18 -39.14
C LYS A 96 0.30 -32.83 -38.54
N GLU A 97 0.13 -31.75 -39.29
CA GLU A 97 0.41 -30.39 -38.82
C GLU A 97 -0.47 -30.02 -37.60
N GLN A 98 -1.76 -30.32 -37.64
CA GLN A 98 -2.66 -30.12 -36.51
C GLN A 98 -2.23 -30.95 -35.29
N ARG A 99 -1.81 -32.20 -35.48
CA ARG A 99 -1.34 -33.05 -34.38
C ARG A 99 -0.09 -32.48 -33.72
N GLU A 100 0.85 -31.98 -34.50
CA GLU A 100 2.05 -31.30 -33.99
C GLU A 100 1.66 -30.04 -33.20
N LYS A 101 0.75 -29.22 -33.73
CA LYS A 101 0.26 -28.03 -33.04
C LYS A 101 -0.42 -28.35 -31.72
N VAL A 102 -1.26 -29.39 -31.70
CA VAL A 102 -1.91 -29.86 -30.48
C VAL A 102 -0.88 -30.34 -29.46
N SER A 103 0.17 -31.04 -29.90
CA SER A 103 1.24 -31.49 -29.02
C SER A 103 2.03 -30.30 -28.44
N GLU A 104 2.37 -29.31 -29.25
CA GLU A 104 3.06 -28.08 -28.84
C GLU A 104 2.23 -27.30 -27.80
N LEU A 105 0.94 -27.10 -28.08
CA LEU A 105 0.04 -26.38 -27.19
C LEU A 105 -0.15 -27.12 -25.85
N LYS A 106 -0.28 -28.45 -25.88
CA LYS A 106 -0.34 -29.26 -24.65
C LYS A 106 0.94 -29.10 -23.82
N GLY A 107 2.11 -29.10 -24.44
CA GLY A 107 3.37 -28.84 -23.75
C GLY A 107 3.40 -27.47 -23.08
N LYS A 108 2.95 -26.43 -23.80
CA LYS A 108 2.85 -25.06 -23.26
C LYS A 108 1.89 -24.96 -22.07
N VAL A 109 0.74 -25.63 -22.14
CA VAL A 109 -0.23 -25.67 -21.02
C VAL A 109 0.41 -26.27 -19.78
N VAL A 110 1.10 -27.41 -19.90
CA VAL A 110 1.77 -28.05 -18.75
C VAL A 110 2.83 -27.14 -18.12
N VAL A 111 3.64 -26.46 -18.94
CA VAL A 111 4.66 -25.52 -18.43
C VAL A 111 4.02 -24.34 -17.71
N LEU A 112 2.93 -23.80 -18.25
CA LEU A 112 2.19 -22.69 -17.62
C LEU A 112 1.53 -23.12 -16.31
N GLU A 113 0.91 -24.30 -16.26
CA GLU A 113 0.34 -24.87 -15.04
C GLU A 113 1.40 -25.06 -13.95
N GLN A 114 2.58 -25.58 -14.31
CA GLN A 114 3.70 -25.72 -13.38
C GLN A 114 4.24 -24.38 -12.88
N ALA A 115 4.33 -23.38 -13.76
CA ALA A 115 4.73 -22.03 -13.37
C ALA A 115 3.71 -21.41 -12.40
N LEU A 116 2.41 -21.56 -12.69
CA LEU A 116 1.34 -21.01 -11.88
C LEU A 116 1.24 -21.70 -10.51
N ALA A 117 1.42 -23.02 -10.44
CA ALA A 117 1.49 -23.75 -9.18
C ALA A 117 2.68 -23.29 -8.31
N ARG A 118 3.85 -23.04 -8.92
CA ARG A 118 5.01 -22.49 -8.19
C ARG A 118 4.72 -21.09 -7.65
N MET A 119 4.21 -20.19 -8.49
CA MET A 119 3.87 -18.84 -8.05
C MET A 119 2.83 -18.84 -6.92
N ALA A 120 1.81 -19.69 -7.00
CA ALA A 120 0.80 -19.81 -5.95
C ALA A 120 1.42 -20.29 -4.63
N GLY A 121 2.30 -21.30 -4.66
CA GLY A 121 3.00 -21.78 -3.47
C GLY A 121 3.95 -20.76 -2.86
N GLU A 122 4.68 -20.01 -3.69
CA GLU A 122 5.57 -18.92 -3.25
C GLU A 122 4.76 -17.80 -2.60
N PHE A 123 3.64 -17.39 -3.21
CA PHE A 123 2.77 -16.36 -2.68
C PHE A 123 2.16 -16.75 -1.33
N GLU A 124 1.69 -18.00 -1.19
CA GLU A 124 1.19 -18.49 0.10
C GLU A 124 2.28 -18.51 1.17
N ARG A 125 3.50 -18.92 0.83
CA ARG A 125 4.63 -18.91 1.76
C ARG A 125 4.97 -17.49 2.19
N GLU A 126 5.13 -16.58 1.24
CA GLU A 126 5.43 -15.16 1.53
C GLU A 126 4.33 -14.54 2.40
N THR A 127 3.06 -14.83 2.09
CA THR A 127 1.93 -14.36 2.89
C THR A 127 2.03 -14.86 4.34
N ARG A 128 2.35 -16.14 4.56
CA ARG A 128 2.53 -16.70 5.92
C ARG A 128 3.73 -16.07 6.64
N GLU A 129 4.85 -15.91 5.96
CA GLU A 129 6.06 -15.29 6.52
C GLU A 129 5.80 -13.83 6.94
N VAL A 130 5.15 -13.05 6.08
CA VAL A 130 4.77 -11.66 6.37
C VAL A 130 3.80 -11.60 7.55
N GLN A 131 2.77 -12.45 7.58
CA GLN A 131 1.83 -12.52 8.71
C GLN A 131 2.54 -12.85 10.03
N GLN A 132 3.45 -13.82 10.02
CA GLN A 132 4.21 -14.20 11.21
C GLN A 132 5.13 -13.05 11.66
N GLN A 133 5.82 -12.40 10.73
CA GLN A 133 6.69 -11.26 11.03
C GLN A 133 5.91 -10.10 11.65
N VAL A 134 4.73 -9.79 11.11
CA VAL A 134 3.84 -8.75 11.64
C VAL A 134 3.37 -9.11 13.05
N LEU A 135 2.97 -10.36 13.30
CA LEU A 135 2.54 -10.81 14.62
C LEU A 135 3.67 -10.67 15.66
N VAL A 136 4.87 -11.16 15.34
CA VAL A 136 6.03 -11.07 16.24
C VAL A 136 6.42 -9.62 16.51
N SER A 137 6.47 -8.78 15.46
CA SER A 137 6.80 -7.36 15.60
C SER A 137 5.77 -6.60 16.44
N THR A 138 4.48 -6.88 16.21
CA THR A 138 3.38 -6.25 16.96
C THR A 138 3.43 -6.62 18.43
N GLU A 139 3.67 -7.91 18.74
CA GLU A 139 3.76 -8.37 20.13
C GLU A 139 4.99 -7.82 20.84
N SER A 140 6.14 -7.76 20.17
CA SER A 140 7.35 -7.11 20.71
C SER A 140 7.10 -5.64 21.01
N GLY A 141 6.50 -4.90 20.07
CA GLY A 141 6.13 -3.50 20.24
C GLY A 141 5.14 -3.28 21.39
N ARG A 142 4.16 -4.19 21.56
CA ARG A 142 3.20 -4.16 22.67
C ARG A 142 3.91 -4.27 24.02
N ILE A 143 4.86 -5.20 24.15
CA ILE A 143 5.63 -5.40 25.39
C ILE A 143 6.51 -4.19 25.71
N GLU A 144 7.18 -3.63 24.72
CA GLU A 144 7.99 -2.41 24.89
C GLU A 144 7.15 -1.21 25.31
N MET A 145 5.98 -1.03 24.68
CA MET A 145 5.04 0.02 25.04
C MET A 145 4.58 -0.12 26.50
N GLU A 146 4.25 -1.33 26.96
CA GLU A 146 3.87 -1.59 28.34
C GLU A 146 5.01 -1.27 29.33
N LYS A 147 6.25 -1.64 28.98
CA LYS A 147 7.45 -1.28 29.79
C LYS A 147 7.63 0.23 29.87
N MET A 148 7.51 0.93 28.74
CA MET A 148 7.66 2.39 28.70
C MET A 148 6.57 3.10 29.50
N GLN A 149 5.32 2.64 29.41
CA GLN A 149 4.23 3.16 30.25
C GLN A 149 4.51 2.98 31.75
N LYS A 150 5.02 1.82 32.17
CA LYS A 150 5.42 1.57 33.56
C LYS A 150 6.53 2.53 34.02
N VAL A 151 7.55 2.74 33.20
CA VAL A 151 8.65 3.67 33.50
C VAL A 151 8.14 5.11 33.60
N LEU A 152 7.27 5.54 32.68
CA LEU A 152 6.66 6.87 32.72
C LEU A 152 5.86 7.09 33.99
N ALA A 153 5.02 6.13 34.39
CA ALA A 153 4.26 6.22 35.63
C ALA A 153 5.16 6.33 36.87
N MET A 154 6.28 5.60 36.91
CA MET A 154 7.27 5.72 38.00
C MET A 154 7.94 7.11 37.99
N ARG A 155 8.33 7.61 36.82
CA ARG A 155 8.94 8.95 36.68
C ARG A 155 7.97 10.06 37.08
N GLU A 156 6.69 9.94 36.77
CA GLU A 156 5.67 10.90 37.17
C GLU A 156 5.50 10.96 38.70
N ARG A 157 5.51 9.80 39.37
CA ARG A 157 5.47 9.75 40.85
C ARG A 157 6.67 10.42 41.49
N GLU A 158 7.88 10.12 41.00
CA GLU A 158 9.10 10.76 41.49
C GLU A 158 9.09 12.27 41.23
N MET A 159 8.65 12.70 40.04
CA MET A 159 8.51 14.11 39.72
C MET A 159 7.51 14.81 40.65
N ASN A 160 6.38 14.18 40.96
CA ASN A 160 5.40 14.71 41.89
C ASN A 160 5.94 14.76 43.33
N ARG A 161 6.80 13.82 43.73
CA ARG A 161 7.51 13.87 45.01
C ARG A 161 8.48 15.05 45.05
N VAL A 162 9.30 15.24 44.00
CA VAL A 162 10.22 16.38 43.89
C VAL A 162 9.46 17.71 43.92
N LYS A 163 8.35 17.83 43.17
CA LYS A 163 7.49 19.03 43.18
C LYS A 163 6.96 19.35 44.59
N ARG A 164 6.52 18.33 45.34
CA ARG A 164 6.06 18.52 46.73
C ARG A 164 7.19 18.97 47.65
N LEU A 165 8.37 18.37 47.54
CA LEU A 165 9.54 18.77 48.33
C LEU A 165 9.98 20.21 48.00
N ALA A 166 10.06 20.55 46.71
CA ALA A 166 10.40 21.89 46.26
C ALA A 166 9.40 22.93 46.78
N ARG A 167 8.09 22.62 46.73
CA ARG A 167 7.05 23.47 47.31
C ARG A 167 7.27 23.68 48.81
N GLY A 168 7.49 22.60 49.57
CA GLY A 168 7.75 22.69 51.01
C GLY A 168 8.97 23.53 51.35
N ILE A 169 10.07 23.42 50.57
CA ILE A 169 11.26 24.27 50.75
C ILE A 169 10.94 25.75 50.52
N VAL A 170 10.14 26.07 49.49
CA VAL A 170 9.73 27.46 49.22
C VAL A 170 8.81 27.99 50.31
N GLU A 171 7.86 27.19 50.80
CA GLU A 171 6.97 27.55 51.91
C GLU A 171 7.78 27.82 53.19
N GLN A 172 8.69 26.92 53.57
CA GLN A 172 9.58 27.09 54.73
C GLN A 172 10.48 28.33 54.59
N ARG A 173 11.05 28.57 53.40
CA ARG A 173 11.83 29.78 53.14
C ARG A 173 10.96 31.04 53.27
N THR A 174 9.73 30.99 52.77
CA THR A 174 8.78 32.11 52.88
C THR A 174 8.43 32.42 54.33
N GLU A 175 8.18 31.40 55.15
CA GLU A 175 7.91 31.56 56.59
C GLU A 175 9.12 32.14 57.33
N MET A 176 10.31 31.64 57.02
CA MET A 176 11.56 32.13 57.55
C MET A 176 11.82 33.60 57.17
N GLU A 177 11.56 33.99 55.92
CA GLU A 177 11.69 35.38 55.46
C GLU A 177 10.71 36.30 56.19
N LYS A 178 9.45 35.88 56.38
CA LYS A 178 8.47 36.63 57.18
C LYS A 178 8.94 36.82 58.62
N PHE A 179 9.41 35.74 59.27
CA PHE A 179 9.95 35.81 60.63
C PHE A 179 11.10 36.83 60.75
N PHE A 180 12.05 36.85 59.81
CA PHE A 180 13.13 37.82 59.84
C PHE A 180 12.67 39.26 59.60
N GLN A 181 11.68 39.46 58.72
CA GLN A 181 11.10 40.79 58.50
C GLN A 181 10.38 41.30 59.75
N GLU A 182 9.62 40.43 60.43
CA GLU A 182 8.94 40.73 61.69
C GLU A 182 9.94 41.05 62.81
N ALA A 183 10.98 40.22 62.99
CA ALA A 183 12.04 40.46 63.97
C ALA A 183 12.78 41.79 63.70
N LEU A 184 13.10 42.10 62.43
CA LEU A 184 13.72 43.37 62.06
C LEU A 184 12.79 44.56 62.34
N LEU A 185 11.48 44.40 62.14
CA LEU A 185 10.50 45.43 62.46
C LEU A 185 10.45 45.68 63.98
N GLU A 186 10.42 44.63 64.79
CA GLU A 186 10.43 44.71 66.25
C GLU A 186 11.70 45.41 66.76
N VAL A 187 12.87 44.98 66.30
CA VAL A 187 14.14 45.63 66.67
C VAL A 187 14.15 47.12 66.30
N LYS A 188 13.64 47.50 65.12
CA LYS A 188 13.54 48.92 64.74
C LYS A 188 12.62 49.70 65.67
N GLN A 189 11.47 49.14 66.06
CA GLN A 189 10.56 49.76 67.01
C GLN A 189 11.24 49.97 68.36
N GLU A 190 12.00 48.98 68.81
CA GLU A 190 12.71 49.02 70.10
C GLU A 190 13.90 49.99 70.08
N ILE A 191 14.62 50.12 68.96
CA ILE A 191 15.60 51.19 68.74
C ILE A 191 14.92 52.56 68.89
N HIS A 192 13.77 52.77 68.25
CA HIS A 192 13.04 54.03 68.36
C HIS A 192 12.51 54.29 69.79
N ALA A 193 12.07 53.26 70.51
CA ALA A 193 11.65 53.36 71.90
C ALA A 193 12.83 53.71 72.81
N SER A 194 13.91 52.94 72.75
CA SER A 194 15.16 53.13 73.48
C SER A 194 15.74 54.53 73.25
N ARG A 195 15.85 54.99 72.00
CA ARG A 195 16.34 56.35 71.68
C ARG A 195 15.48 57.45 72.26
N ARG A 196 14.15 57.28 72.27
CA ARG A 196 13.22 58.25 72.87
C ARG A 196 13.38 58.30 74.39
N GLN A 197 13.43 57.13 75.05
CA GLN A 197 13.62 57.02 76.50
C GLN A 197 14.98 57.58 76.93
N TYR A 198 16.07 57.20 76.25
CA TYR A 198 17.41 57.70 76.53
C TYR A 198 17.47 59.23 76.44
N LYS A 199 16.89 59.82 75.38
CA LYS A 199 16.83 61.27 75.22
C LYS A 199 16.06 61.95 76.35
N GLN A 200 14.92 61.40 76.76
CA GLN A 200 14.11 61.93 77.86
C GLN A 200 14.85 61.84 79.20
N ALA A 201 15.44 60.69 79.51
CA ALA A 201 16.21 60.48 80.74
C ALA A 201 17.44 61.40 80.81
N ALA A 202 18.22 61.48 79.73
CA ALA A 202 19.36 62.38 79.63
C ALA A 202 18.97 63.86 79.80
N LEU A 203 17.79 64.27 79.30
CA LEU A 203 17.28 65.62 79.47
C LEU A 203 16.90 65.91 80.92
N GLN A 204 16.19 64.99 81.56
CA GLN A 204 15.82 65.11 82.97
C GLN A 204 17.05 65.14 83.87
N MET A 205 18.03 64.26 83.65
CA MET A 205 19.29 64.25 84.41
C MET A 205 20.06 65.55 84.25
N TYR A 206 20.17 66.08 83.03
CA TYR A 206 20.84 67.36 82.78
C TYR A 206 20.11 68.52 83.48
N GLN A 207 18.77 68.56 83.41
CA GLN A 207 17.96 69.56 84.12
C GLN A 207 18.13 69.48 85.64
N GLN A 208 18.16 68.26 86.20
CA GLN A 208 18.40 68.03 87.62
C GLN A 208 19.78 68.51 88.05
N GLN A 209 20.84 68.15 87.30
CA GLN A 209 22.21 68.62 87.56
C GLN A 209 22.31 70.15 87.50
N MET A 210 21.70 70.79 86.49
CA MET A 210 21.63 72.24 86.39
C MET A 210 20.92 72.87 87.61
N SER A 211 19.86 72.24 88.11
CA SER A 211 19.13 72.69 89.31
C SER A 211 19.98 72.57 90.58
N MET A 212 20.68 71.45 90.76
CA MET A 212 21.56 71.23 91.91
C MET A 212 22.76 72.18 91.91
N ALA A 213 23.34 72.43 90.73
CA ALA A 213 24.42 73.39 90.57
C ALA A 213 23.99 74.83 90.87
N ARG A 214 22.74 75.19 90.50
CA ARG A 214 22.15 76.49 90.86
C ARG A 214 22.03 76.69 92.37
N ILE A 215 21.81 75.62 93.14
CA ILE A 215 21.72 75.63 94.60
C ILE A 215 23.12 75.57 95.26
N GLY A 216 24.18 75.38 94.46
CA GLY A 216 25.58 75.34 94.93
C GLY A 216 26.03 73.98 95.47
N GLN A 217 25.25 72.92 95.25
CA GLN A 217 25.61 71.57 95.72
C GLN A 217 26.59 70.83 94.80
N GLN A 218 26.67 71.23 93.52
CA GLN A 218 27.54 70.65 92.50
C GLN A 218 27.99 71.72 91.50
N ASP A 219 29.00 71.40 90.69
CA ASP A 219 29.41 72.26 89.57
C ASP A 219 28.40 72.16 88.40
N TYR A 220 28.33 73.24 87.60
CA TYR A 220 27.46 73.24 86.42
C TYR A 220 27.92 72.19 85.38
N PRO A 221 27.01 71.33 84.88
CA PRO A 221 27.36 70.36 83.86
C PRO A 221 27.73 71.03 82.54
N ARG A 222 28.58 70.37 81.74
CA ARG A 222 28.98 70.85 80.41
C ARG A 222 27.74 71.00 79.51
N ILE A 223 27.66 72.11 78.77
CA ILE A 223 26.53 72.40 77.87
C ILE A 223 26.32 71.23 76.90
N ARG A 224 25.14 70.60 76.99
CA ARG A 224 24.74 69.46 76.17
C ARG A 224 23.58 69.87 75.25
N THR A 225 23.65 69.48 73.98
CA THR A 225 22.60 69.78 73.00
C THR A 225 21.68 68.58 72.76
N PHE A 226 20.38 68.87 72.67
CA PHE A 226 19.29 67.88 72.49
C PHE A 226 18.64 67.98 71.10
N ASN A 227 19.08 68.94 70.29
CA ASN A 227 18.71 69.13 68.89
C ASN A 227 19.84 68.59 67.99
N LYS A 228 19.48 68.17 66.78
CA LYS A 228 20.48 67.77 65.78
C LYS A 228 21.12 69.04 65.22
N SER A 229 22.33 69.36 65.68
CA SER A 229 23.12 70.48 65.16
C SER A 229 24.52 69.99 64.80
N HIS A 230 24.96 70.30 63.57
CA HIS A 230 26.25 69.85 63.02
C HIS A 230 27.47 70.53 63.65
N HIS A 231 27.28 71.58 64.46
CA HIS A 231 28.36 72.36 65.06
C HIS A 231 28.47 72.16 66.58
N SER A 232 27.69 71.24 67.15
CA SER A 232 27.77 70.95 68.59
C SER A 232 28.84 69.91 68.88
N THR A 233 29.76 70.24 69.79
CA THR A 233 30.82 69.33 70.27
C THR A 233 30.34 68.36 71.35
N ASN A 234 29.13 68.55 71.91
CA ASN A 234 28.56 67.70 72.96
C ASN A 234 27.05 67.53 72.72
N CYS A 235 26.69 66.50 71.96
CA CYS A 235 25.36 66.27 71.43
C CYS A 235 24.90 64.85 71.75
N ILE A 236 23.63 64.67 72.16
CA ILE A 236 23.11 63.33 72.46
C ILE A 236 23.13 62.40 71.25
N TYR A 237 22.96 62.97 70.05
CA TYR A 237 22.95 62.16 68.83
C TYR A 237 24.32 61.56 68.52
N THR A 238 25.43 62.18 68.93
CA THR A 238 26.76 61.57 68.72
C THR A 238 26.94 60.33 69.59
N GLU A 239 26.38 60.31 70.82
CA GLU A 239 26.39 59.13 71.68
C GLU A 239 25.45 58.02 71.17
N GLN A 240 24.32 58.38 70.57
CA GLN A 240 23.43 57.41 69.91
C GLN A 240 24.08 56.81 68.66
N GLU A 241 24.84 57.59 67.90
CA GLU A 241 25.64 57.12 66.76
C GLU A 241 26.83 56.26 67.23
N ASP A 242 27.42 56.56 68.38
CA ASP A 242 28.46 55.71 68.98
C ASP A 242 27.91 54.34 69.42
N ALA A 243 26.65 54.27 69.86
CA ALA A 243 25.97 52.99 70.14
C ALA A 243 25.71 52.15 68.87
N GLU A 244 25.69 52.78 67.69
CA GLU A 244 25.66 52.06 66.40
C GLU A 244 27.05 51.54 66.02
N LYS A 245 28.14 52.17 66.48
CA LYS A 245 29.50 51.73 66.15
C LYS A 245 29.77 50.39 66.85
N TRP A 246 30.28 49.44 66.07
CA TRP A 246 30.85 48.21 66.62
C TRP A 246 32.18 48.59 67.29
N ALA A 247 32.14 49.01 68.55
CA ALA A 247 33.36 49.14 69.34
C ALA A 247 33.92 47.74 69.56
N ASP A 248 35.24 47.58 69.37
CA ASP A 248 35.97 46.31 69.33
C ASP A 248 35.59 45.37 70.49
N LEU A 249 34.63 44.49 70.22
CA LEU A 249 34.32 43.34 71.06
C LEU A 249 35.48 42.35 70.88
N ASN A 250 36.53 42.56 71.67
CA ASN A 250 37.71 41.71 71.76
C ASN A 250 37.31 40.22 71.86
N HIS A 251 37.46 39.48 70.76
CA HIS A 251 37.61 38.02 70.57
C HIS A 251 36.92 37.02 71.54
N THR A 252 35.91 37.44 72.29
CA THR A 252 35.22 36.60 73.27
C THR A 252 33.81 36.33 72.74
N LYS A 253 33.26 35.18 73.11
CA LYS A 253 31.91 34.74 72.74
C LYS A 253 30.88 35.74 73.28
N VAL A 254 30.53 36.75 72.49
CA VAL A 254 29.50 37.76 72.82
C VAL A 254 28.14 37.09 72.79
N ASP A 255 27.40 37.19 73.89
CA ASP A 255 26.01 36.71 73.92
C ASP A 255 25.07 37.75 73.29
N ILE A 256 24.00 37.28 72.63
CA ILE A 256 23.02 38.16 71.97
C ILE A 256 22.37 39.09 73.01
N SER A 257 22.24 38.63 74.25
CA SER A 257 21.69 39.39 75.38
C SER A 257 22.48 40.68 75.67
N GLU A 258 23.78 40.69 75.39
CA GLU A 258 24.72 41.78 75.72
C GLU A 258 24.75 42.88 74.63
N LEU A 259 24.14 42.63 73.47
CA LEU A 259 24.14 43.55 72.33
C LEU A 259 23.11 44.67 72.50
N THR A 260 23.48 45.89 72.08
CA THR A 260 22.52 46.99 71.90
C THR A 260 21.51 46.65 70.81
N TRP A 261 20.35 47.30 70.81
CA TRP A 261 19.33 47.06 69.78
C TRP A 261 19.84 47.39 68.37
N GLU A 262 20.67 48.44 68.23
CA GLU A 262 21.37 48.81 67.00
C GLU A 262 22.33 47.71 66.51
N GLN A 263 23.06 47.07 67.42
CA GLN A 263 23.94 45.95 67.09
C GLN A 263 23.15 44.69 66.72
N LYS A 264 22.06 44.39 67.43
CA LYS A 264 21.12 43.31 67.09
C LYS A 264 20.53 43.48 65.70
N GLU A 265 20.18 44.70 65.31
CA GLU A 265 19.68 44.98 63.96
C GLU A 265 20.73 44.66 62.88
N LYS A 266 22.00 45.05 63.10
CA LYS A 266 23.11 44.74 62.17
C LYS A 266 23.32 43.24 62.03
N VAL A 267 23.30 42.50 63.14
CA VAL A 267 23.41 41.03 63.13
C VAL A 267 22.26 40.39 62.36
N LEU A 268 21.01 40.82 62.61
CA LEU A 268 19.83 40.31 61.90
C LEU A 268 19.88 40.60 60.40
N ARG A 269 20.29 41.81 60.00
CA ARG A 269 20.47 42.17 58.58
C ARG A 269 21.56 41.33 57.91
N LEU A 270 22.70 41.12 58.59
CA LEU A 270 23.79 40.27 58.10
C LEU A 270 23.36 38.81 57.97
N LEU A 271 22.63 38.29 58.97
CA LEU A 271 22.09 36.93 58.95
C LEU A 271 21.12 36.75 57.78
N PHE A 272 20.19 37.69 57.61
CA PHE A 272 19.23 37.68 56.50
C PHE A 272 19.94 37.77 55.12
N ALA A 273 20.97 38.62 54.99
CA ALA A 273 21.76 38.72 53.77
C ALA A 273 22.52 37.42 53.45
N LYS A 274 23.18 36.82 54.46
CA LYS A 274 23.87 35.53 54.34
C LYS A 274 22.92 34.40 53.93
N MET A 275 21.74 34.34 54.53
CA MET A 275 20.72 33.33 54.22
C MET A 275 20.18 33.47 52.80
N ASN A 276 20.12 34.69 52.28
CA ASN A 276 19.73 34.96 50.89
C ASN A 276 20.88 34.80 49.89
N GLY A 277 22.07 34.39 50.32
CA GLY A 277 23.23 34.23 49.45
C GLY A 277 23.79 35.54 48.90
N ILE A 278 23.38 36.68 49.47
CA ILE A 278 23.94 38.00 49.15
C ILE A 278 25.30 38.05 49.84
N LYS A 279 26.37 38.05 49.05
CA LYS A 279 27.72 38.28 49.58
C LYS A 279 27.78 39.71 50.12
N THR A 280 27.79 39.84 51.44
CA THR A 280 28.09 41.08 52.18
C THR A 280 29.59 41.29 52.27
#